data_AF-A0A2T1GKL2-F1
#
_entry.id   AF-A0A2T1GKL2-F1
#
_cell.length_a   1.000
_cell.length_b   1.000
_cell.length_c   1.000
_cell.angle_alpha   90.00
_cell.angle_beta   90.00
_cell.angle_gamma   90.00
#
_symmetry.space_group_name_H-M   'P 1'
#
loop_
_entity.id
_entity.type
_entity.pdbx_description
1 polymer ?
#
loop_
_entity_poly.entity_id
_entity_poly.type
_entity_poly.pdbx_seq_one_letter_code
_entity_poly.pdbx_strand_id
1 'polypeptide(L)'
;MQNHNEILNWYQTFTPNAEQRKNWYGSVAETYDRVRPKYDRAFLERALAVAAVPQHGKILEIGCGPGTATRSLAQMGYSIVALEPSLEACEFARQHT
;
A
#
# COMPACT_ATOMS: atom_id res chain seq x y z
N MET A 1 -24.18 10.70 -16.45
CA MET A 1 -23.19 10.89 -15.37
C MET A 1 -23.87 10.44 -14.09
N GLN A 2 -23.34 9.43 -13.38
CA GLN A 2 -23.95 8.97 -12.11
C GLN A 2 -23.90 10.07 -11.06
N ASN A 3 -24.99 10.20 -10.29
CA ASN A 3 -25.10 11.17 -9.20
C ASN A 3 -24.12 10.79 -8.07
N HIS A 4 -23.48 11.79 -7.44
CA HIS A 4 -22.60 11.59 -6.27
C HIS A 4 -23.21 10.68 -5.20
N ASN A 5 -24.53 10.80 -4.96
CA ASN A 5 -25.26 9.98 -4.02
C ASN A 5 -25.39 8.52 -4.48
N GLU A 6 -25.47 8.25 -5.78
CA GLU A 6 -25.49 6.89 -6.33
C GLU A 6 -24.13 6.21 -6.18
N ILE A 7 -23.04 6.96 -6.37
CA ILE A 7 -21.67 6.48 -6.16
C ILE A 7 -21.46 6.13 -4.69
N LEU A 8 -21.85 7.02 -3.76
CA LEU A 8 -21.73 6.77 -2.33
C LEU A 8 -22.57 5.57 -1.88
N ASN A 9 -23.80 5.45 -2.39
CA ASN A 9 -24.69 4.33 -2.06
C ASN A 9 -24.15 3.00 -2.61
N TRP A 10 -23.58 3.00 -3.82
CA TRP A 10 -22.90 1.84 -4.39
C TRP A 10 -21.67 1.43 -3.58
N TYR A 11 -20.85 2.40 -3.15
CA TYR A 11 -19.72 2.12 -2.25
C TYR A 11 -20.20 1.51 -0.94
N GLN A 12 -21.27 2.01 -0.32
CA GLN A 12 -21.77 1.48 0.94
C GLN A 12 -22.33 0.05 0.83
N THR A 13 -22.96 -0.27 -0.30
CA THR A 13 -23.62 -1.57 -0.50
C THR A 13 -22.66 -2.66 -1.00
N PHE A 14 -21.59 -2.30 -1.71
CA PHE A 14 -20.64 -3.27 -2.28
C PHE A 14 -19.31 -3.37 -1.50
N THR A 15 -19.04 -2.48 -0.54
CA THR A 15 -17.80 -2.55 0.24
C THR A 15 -17.92 -3.66 1.30
N PRO A 16 -17.17 -4.76 1.19
CA PRO A 16 -17.07 -5.79 2.21
C PRO A 16 -16.60 -5.16 3.52
N ASN A 17 -16.97 -5.76 4.65
CA ASN A 17 -16.57 -5.24 5.96
C ASN A 17 -15.04 -5.34 6.16
N ALA A 18 -14.52 -4.76 7.25
CA ALA A 18 -13.08 -4.74 7.52
C ALA A 18 -12.46 -6.15 7.56
N GLU A 19 -13.16 -7.13 8.14
CA GLU A 19 -12.71 -8.53 8.19
C GLU A 19 -12.56 -9.14 6.80
N GLN A 20 -13.50 -8.88 5.90
CA GLN A 20 -13.44 -9.35 4.52
C GLN A 20 -12.34 -8.65 3.72
N ARG A 21 -12.17 -7.33 3.91
CA ARG A 21 -11.14 -6.55 3.19
C ARG A 21 -9.73 -6.91 3.62
N LYS A 22 -9.56 -7.39 4.86
CA LYS A 22 -8.28 -7.77 5.47
C LYS A 22 -7.41 -8.63 4.54
N ASN A 23 -8.01 -9.58 3.84
CA ASN A 23 -7.33 -10.54 2.99
C ASN A 23 -7.66 -10.40 1.50
N TRP A 24 -8.34 -9.32 1.09
CA TRP A 24 -8.88 -9.18 -0.28
C TRP A 24 -7.82 -9.44 -1.34
N TYR A 25 -6.63 -8.86 -1.17
CA TYR A 25 -5.55 -8.95 -2.13
C TYR A 25 -4.49 -10.00 -1.78
N GLY A 26 -4.65 -10.71 -0.65
CA GLY A 26 -3.63 -11.63 -0.12
C GLY A 26 -3.28 -12.74 -1.10
N SER A 27 -4.29 -13.45 -1.61
CA SER A 27 -4.13 -14.58 -2.54
C SER A 27 -3.54 -14.19 -3.90
N VAL A 28 -3.50 -12.91 -4.22
CA VAL A 28 -2.99 -12.37 -5.49
C VAL A 28 -1.77 -11.48 -5.31
N ALA A 29 -1.11 -11.49 -4.15
CA ALA A 29 0.01 -10.61 -3.81
C ALA A 29 1.12 -10.60 -4.87
N GLU A 30 1.55 -11.77 -5.34
CA GLU A 30 2.58 -11.88 -6.39
C GLU A 30 2.10 -11.27 -7.72
N THR A 31 0.88 -11.60 -8.15
CA THR A 31 0.33 -11.06 -9.39
C THR A 31 0.17 -9.54 -9.27
N TYR A 32 -0.27 -9.06 -8.11
CA TYR A 32 -0.39 -7.64 -7.82
C TYR A 32 0.98 -6.95 -7.92
N ASP A 33 2.03 -7.47 -7.27
CA ASP A 33 3.37 -6.89 -7.40
C ASP A 33 3.83 -6.87 -8.87
N ARG A 34 3.63 -7.96 -9.61
CA ARG A 34 4.06 -8.08 -11.01
C ARG A 34 3.38 -7.07 -11.93
N VAL A 35 2.06 -6.87 -11.79
CA VAL A 35 1.28 -6.09 -12.77
C VAL A 35 0.96 -4.67 -12.31
N ARG A 36 1.03 -4.38 -11.01
CA ARG A 36 0.75 -3.03 -10.49
C ARG A 36 1.90 -2.10 -10.86
N PRO A 37 1.63 -0.94 -11.50
CA PRO A 37 2.65 0.07 -11.72
C PRO A 37 3.33 0.45 -10.41
N LYS A 38 4.67 0.47 -10.43
CA LYS A 38 5.47 0.93 -9.28
C LYS A 38 5.35 2.45 -9.17
N TYR A 39 5.54 2.97 -7.96
CA TYR A 39 5.60 4.41 -7.75
C TYR A 39 6.85 4.99 -8.40
N ASP A 40 6.68 6.07 -9.15
CA ASP A 40 7.82 6.83 -9.65
C ASP A 40 8.54 7.53 -8.49
N ARG A 41 9.83 7.81 -8.69
CA ARG A 41 10.68 8.41 -7.66
C ARG A 41 10.21 9.81 -7.25
N ALA A 42 9.78 10.63 -8.21
CA ALA A 42 9.37 12.01 -7.96
C ALA A 42 8.10 12.08 -7.08
N PHE A 43 7.18 11.13 -7.26
CA PHE A 43 5.99 10.96 -6.45
C PHE A 43 6.35 10.62 -5.01
N LEU A 44 7.27 9.67 -4.80
CA LEU A 44 7.73 9.30 -3.46
C LEU A 44 8.47 10.46 -2.78
N GLU A 45 9.37 11.14 -3.48
CA GLU A 45 10.07 12.33 -2.96
C GLU A 45 9.10 13.44 -2.57
N ARG A 46 8.05 13.66 -3.37
CA ARG A 46 6.99 14.62 -3.03
C ARG A 46 6.20 14.19 -1.80
N ALA A 47 5.84 12.92 -1.69
CA ALA A 47 5.12 12.39 -0.52
C ALA A 47 5.94 12.56 0.76
N LEU A 48 7.24 12.24 0.71
CA LEU A 48 8.18 12.41 1.81
C LEU A 48 8.33 13.88 2.23
N ALA A 49 8.40 14.79 1.25
CA ALA A 49 8.47 16.22 1.50
C ALA A 49 7.18 16.76 2.16
N VAL A 50 6.01 16.35 1.68
CA VAL A 50 4.71 16.74 2.27
C VAL A 50 4.57 16.22 3.70
N ALA A 51 5.02 14.99 3.96
CA ALA A 51 5.03 14.40 5.29
C ALA A 51 6.18 14.90 6.18
N ALA A 52 7.04 15.80 5.68
CA ALA A 52 8.22 16.33 6.35
C ALA A 52 9.12 15.24 6.96
N VAL A 53 9.24 14.10 6.27
CA VAL A 53 10.09 13.00 6.73
C VAL A 53 11.56 13.41 6.54
N PRO A 54 12.38 13.42 7.61
CA PRO A 54 13.79 13.76 7.47
C PRO A 54 14.50 12.73 6.58
N GLN A 55 15.59 13.14 5.93
CA GLN A 55 16.40 12.22 5.14
C GLN A 55 16.88 11.04 6.01
N HIS A 56 16.73 9.82 5.50
CA HIS A 56 16.98 8.57 6.24
C HIS A 56 16.14 8.42 7.53
N GLY A 57 15.00 9.11 7.60
CA GLY A 57 14.07 9.04 8.71
C GLY A 57 13.40 7.68 8.89
N LYS A 58 12.61 7.57 9.96
CA LYS A 58 11.78 6.40 10.25
C LYS A 58 10.38 6.61 9.68
N ILE A 59 9.85 5.60 9.00
CA ILE A 59 8.51 5.60 8.39
C ILE A 59 7.69 4.46 9.00
N LEU A 60 6.44 4.76 9.37
CA LEU A 60 5.42 3.76 9.63
C LEU A 60 4.51 3.70 8.40
N GLU A 61 4.51 2.56 7.71
CA GLU A 61 3.65 2.31 6.56
C GLU A 61 2.46 1.43 6.97
N ILE A 62 1.24 1.90 6.70
CA ILE A 62 0.00 1.19 7.03
C ILE A 62 -0.61 0.63 5.75
N GLY A 63 -0.76 -0.69 5.67
CA GLY A 63 -1.26 -1.39 4.48
C GLY A 63 -0.22 -1.46 3.37
N CYS A 64 0.96 -2.02 3.65
CA CYS A 64 2.04 -2.08 2.66
C CYS A 64 1.76 -3.10 1.52
N GLY A 65 0.78 -3.98 1.69
CA GLY A 65 0.47 -5.05 0.73
C GLY A 65 1.72 -5.89 0.43
N PRO A 66 2.05 -6.18 -0.84
CA PRO A 66 3.25 -6.92 -1.22
C PRO A 66 4.55 -6.09 -1.14
N GLY A 67 4.53 -4.90 -0.52
CA GLY A 67 5.71 -4.06 -0.32
C GLY A 67 6.06 -3.12 -1.47
N THR A 68 5.06 -2.68 -2.26
CA THR A 68 5.30 -1.90 -3.48
C THR A 68 6.00 -0.56 -3.21
N ALA A 69 5.55 0.21 -2.22
CA ALA A 69 6.23 1.46 -1.82
C ALA A 69 7.39 1.17 -0.87
N THR A 70 7.22 0.20 0.05
CA THR A 70 8.22 -0.22 1.04
C THR A 70 9.59 -0.44 0.41
N ARG A 71 9.68 -1.25 -0.66
CA ARG A 71 10.94 -1.56 -1.34
C ARG A 71 11.63 -0.29 -1.86
N SER A 72 10.89 0.59 -2.53
CA SER A 72 11.47 1.82 -3.11
C SER A 72 11.92 2.80 -2.03
N LEU A 73 11.13 2.96 -0.96
CA LEU A 73 11.50 3.80 0.19
C LEU A 73 12.73 3.23 0.93
N ALA A 74 12.83 1.91 1.09
CA ALA A 74 14.00 1.26 1.68
C ALA A 74 15.26 1.48 0.83
N GLN A 75 15.14 1.34 -0.50
CA GLN A 75 16.22 1.64 -1.45
C GLN A 75 16.65 3.12 -1.43
N MET A 76 15.76 4.04 -1.04
CA MET A 76 16.07 5.45 -0.80
C MET A 76 16.75 5.70 0.57
N GLY A 77 16.96 4.67 1.38
CA GLY A 77 17.69 4.73 2.65
C GLY A 77 16.83 5.02 3.89
N TYR A 78 15.50 4.88 3.80
CA TYR A 78 14.61 5.05 4.94
C TYR A 78 14.50 3.77 5.79
N SER A 79 14.35 3.94 7.10
CA SER A 79 14.02 2.84 8.02
C SER A 79 12.51 2.69 8.12
N ILE A 80 11.95 1.52 7.83
CA ILE A 80 10.50 1.35 7.67
C ILE A 80 9.98 0.26 8.61
N VAL A 81 8.87 0.55 9.30
CA VAL A 81 8.00 -0.45 9.91
C VAL A 81 6.75 -0.51 9.05
N ALA A 82 6.49 -1.67 8.45
CA ALA A 82 5.38 -1.86 7.54
C ALA A 82 4.34 -2.81 8.17
N LEU A 83 3.08 -2.38 8.21
CA LEU A 83 1.97 -3.16 8.73
C LEU A 83 1.08 -3.63 7.58
N GLU A 84 0.84 -4.93 7.48
CA GLU A 84 -0.06 -5.54 6.51
C GLU A 84 -0.87 -6.63 7.21
N PRO A 85 -2.21 -6.54 7.20
CA PRO A 85 -3.01 -7.52 7.90
C PRO A 85 -3.18 -8.87 7.18
N SER A 86 -2.97 -8.96 5.85
CA SER A 86 -2.91 -10.24 5.14
C SER A 86 -1.56 -10.92 5.39
N LEU A 87 -1.60 -12.16 5.87
CA LEU A 87 -0.39 -12.95 6.11
C LEU A 87 0.34 -13.22 4.79
N GLU A 88 -0.39 -13.55 3.73
CA GLU A 88 0.17 -13.86 2.41
C GLU A 88 0.89 -12.66 1.80
N ALA A 89 0.30 -11.46 1.89
CA ALA A 89 0.92 -10.23 1.42
C ALA A 89 2.14 -9.86 2.28
N CYS A 90 2.05 -10.03 3.61
CA CYS A 90 3.15 -9.79 4.53
C CYS A 90 4.35 -10.72 4.26
N GLU A 91 4.11 -12.02 4.09
CA GLU A 91 5.14 -13.00 3.75
C GLU A 91 5.80 -12.70 2.41
N PHE A 92 5.00 -12.31 1.41
CA PHE A 92 5.53 -11.87 0.12
C PHE A 92 6.41 -10.63 0.27
N ALA A 93 5.92 -9.58 0.95
CA ALA A 93 6.68 -8.35 1.18
C ALA A 93 8.01 -8.64 1.87
N ARG A 94 8.01 -9.46 2.93
CA ARG A 94 9.21 -9.84 3.70
C ARG A 94 10.31 -10.49 2.83
N GLN A 95 9.93 -11.16 1.75
CA GLN A 95 10.87 -11.81 0.83
C GLN A 95 11.37 -10.88 -0.29
N HIS A 96 10.70 -9.75 -0.52
CA HIS A 96 10.88 -8.92 -1.73
C HIS A 96 11.12 -7.43 -1.44
N THR A 97 11.30 -7.02 -0.18
CA THR A 97 11.60 -5.62 0.22
C THR A 97 12.94 -5.49 0.90
#